data_AF-A0A937ASH6-F1
#
_entry.id   AF-A0A937ASH6-F1
#
_cell.length_a   1.000
_cell.length_b   1.000
_cell.length_c   1.000
_cell.angle_alpha   90.00
_cell.angle_beta   90.00
_cell.angle_gamma   90.00
#
_symmetry.space_group_name_H-M   'P 1'
#
loop_
_entity.id
_entity.type
_entity.pdbx_description
1 polymer ?
#
loop_
_entity_poly.entity_id
_entity_poly.type
_entity_poly.pdbx_seq_one_letter_code
_entity_poly.pdbx_strand_id
1 'polypeptide(L)'
;MTLLCVPILFDDPALALNDAREARDRGADLVEFRVDSFFTGLHDQFEAQVASIASLIERSPIPCILTCRPVLEGGQYDGPDDARISLFEHLSTRFNPTPQYIDIELATYARSANIKQKVNLAVDHPAQVRQVTTGLILSAHDFHTRPPDLIRRIENMIAEPAAAVVKVAYRARSLRDNLELLDILAEVRGGKGVGGKPMIALAMGPFGLMSRVLAPKFDAFLTFASLRRNTATAPGQPIITELLETYRFRSISSTTKVFGVIGYPVEHSLSPLIHNAGFDAITFDAVYLPLPVPPEYEHLKATLPALIDHVHLDFHGCSVTMPHKEHLLRLATELFDEGDGRWSIDPLARACGSANTLTITRDPRGNATRIALSNTDASALASILREHLSPGTPNDADTQPLIAILGAGGTARAAVAAALSVGGRVVIINRTHDKALALANDFNTQANGTRKHAEVRVATEHDLMNLKPAAVINCTSLGMQGGPAPDASPLNDTTLRNLPASAVVLECVYRPLNTPLLKAALSAGLRIIDGANLFIRQGAEQFEQWTSHPAPSRLFDRIVREELQTPTPQA
;
A
#
# COMPACT_ATOMS: atom_id res chain seq x y z
N MET A 1 14.98 7.72 16.67
CA MET A 1 14.89 7.18 15.30
C MET A 1 14.40 5.75 15.41
N THR A 2 13.34 5.39 14.71
CA THR A 2 12.79 4.02 14.71
C THR A 2 13.78 3.05 14.09
N LEU A 3 14.01 1.93 14.78
CA LEU A 3 14.92 0.88 14.33
C LEU A 3 14.25 -0.04 13.31
N LEU A 4 15.04 -0.54 12.37
CA LEU A 4 14.63 -1.54 11.39
C LEU A 4 15.23 -2.91 11.72
N CYS A 5 14.39 -3.87 12.06
CA CYS A 5 14.81 -5.22 12.41
C CYS A 5 14.43 -6.25 11.34
N VAL A 6 15.37 -7.15 11.03
CA VAL A 6 15.16 -8.27 10.11
C VAL A 6 15.09 -9.58 10.89
N PRO A 7 13.92 -10.25 10.92
CA PRO A 7 13.80 -11.60 11.46
C PRO A 7 14.54 -12.63 10.60
N ILE A 8 15.29 -13.52 11.26
CA ILE A 8 16.07 -14.60 10.64
C ILE A 8 15.73 -15.89 11.38
N LEU A 9 15.19 -16.86 10.64
CA LEU A 9 14.97 -18.22 11.15
C LEU A 9 16.33 -18.89 11.33
N PHE A 10 16.56 -19.41 12.53
CA PHE A 10 17.80 -20.10 12.87
C PHE A 10 17.59 -21.60 12.72
N ASP A 11 17.74 -22.11 11.50
CA ASP A 11 17.75 -23.56 11.23
C ASP A 11 19.18 -24.09 11.07
N ASP A 12 20.04 -23.31 10.41
CA ASP A 12 21.46 -23.57 10.20
C ASP A 12 22.31 -22.34 10.61
N PRO A 13 23.36 -22.51 11.44
CA PRO A 13 24.14 -21.36 11.91
C PRO A 13 24.91 -20.61 10.83
N ALA A 14 25.37 -21.28 9.78
CA ALA A 14 26.12 -20.62 8.72
C ALA A 14 25.18 -19.78 7.83
N LEU A 15 24.00 -20.32 7.51
CA LEU A 15 22.96 -19.60 6.77
C LEU A 15 22.45 -18.39 7.55
N ALA A 16 22.11 -18.54 8.83
CA ALA A 16 21.62 -17.44 9.65
C ALA A 16 22.63 -16.28 9.77
N LEU A 17 23.93 -16.59 9.89
CA LEU A 17 24.97 -15.56 9.90
C LEU A 17 25.15 -14.89 8.53
N ASN A 18 24.97 -15.62 7.43
CA ASN A 18 25.01 -15.03 6.10
C ASN A 18 23.83 -14.07 5.89
N ASP A 19 22.63 -14.50 6.27
CA ASP A 19 21.42 -13.67 6.21
C ASP A 19 21.55 -12.43 7.11
N ALA A 20 22.20 -12.55 8.27
CA ALA A 20 22.46 -11.40 9.14
C ALA A 20 23.44 -10.40 8.54
N ARG A 21 24.46 -10.87 7.81
CA ARG A 21 25.37 -9.99 7.06
C ARG A 21 24.64 -9.29 5.92
N GLU A 22 23.81 -10.03 5.17
CA GLU A 22 22.98 -9.46 4.12
C GLU A 22 21.99 -8.42 4.69
N ALA A 23 21.36 -8.70 5.84
CA ALA A 23 20.48 -7.76 6.51
C ALA A 23 21.20 -6.45 6.87
N ARG A 24 22.41 -6.54 7.46
CA ARG A 24 23.26 -5.37 7.73
C ARG A 24 23.59 -4.62 6.46
N ASP A 25 24.07 -5.32 5.43
CA ASP A 25 24.52 -4.71 4.17
C ASP A 25 23.36 -4.01 3.44
N ARG A 26 22.13 -4.49 3.66
CA ARG A 26 20.88 -3.85 3.20
C ARG A 26 20.37 -2.75 4.13
N GLY A 27 21.03 -2.46 5.24
CA GLY A 27 20.71 -1.32 6.12
C GLY A 27 19.79 -1.63 7.30
N ALA A 28 19.73 -2.90 7.76
CA ALA A 28 19.08 -3.24 9.02
C ALA A 28 19.87 -2.71 10.22
N ASP A 29 19.16 -2.26 11.26
CA ASP A 29 19.76 -1.81 12.52
C ASP A 29 19.94 -2.98 13.49
N LEU A 30 19.04 -3.97 13.42
CA LEU A 30 19.08 -5.20 14.22
C LEU A 30 18.66 -6.41 13.39
N VAL A 31 19.03 -7.60 13.89
CA VAL A 31 18.41 -8.86 13.48
C VAL A 31 17.61 -9.48 14.63
N GLU A 32 16.51 -10.16 14.34
CA GLU A 32 15.81 -11.01 15.30
C GLU A 32 16.15 -12.47 14.97
N PHE A 33 16.98 -13.12 15.78
CA PHE A 33 17.23 -14.55 15.64
C PHE A 33 16.07 -15.35 16.25
N ARG A 34 15.34 -16.03 15.38
CA ARG A 34 14.21 -16.90 15.69
C ARG A 34 14.71 -18.33 15.85
N VAL A 35 14.95 -18.74 17.08
CA VAL A 35 15.54 -20.06 17.43
C VAL A 35 14.49 -21.12 17.77
N ASP A 36 13.21 -20.83 17.54
CA ASP A 36 12.10 -21.72 17.90
C ASP A 36 12.07 -23.07 17.19
N SER A 37 12.61 -23.15 15.97
CA SER A 37 12.74 -24.41 15.22
C SER A 37 13.96 -25.24 15.67
N PHE A 38 15.02 -24.59 16.14
CA PHE A 38 16.28 -25.23 16.48
C PHE A 38 16.38 -25.66 17.95
N PHE A 39 15.87 -24.84 18.87
CA PHE A 39 15.96 -25.14 20.30
C PHE A 39 14.85 -26.10 20.71
N THR A 40 15.22 -27.27 21.25
CA THR A 40 14.27 -28.34 21.60
C THR A 40 13.92 -28.35 23.09
N GLY A 41 14.75 -27.73 23.94
CA GLY A 41 14.58 -27.76 25.39
C GLY A 41 14.89 -29.12 26.04
N LEU A 42 15.44 -30.07 25.28
CA LEU A 42 15.83 -31.38 25.78
C LEU A 42 17.13 -31.29 26.60
N HIS A 43 17.15 -31.96 27.76
CA HIS A 43 18.23 -31.82 28.73
C HIS A 43 19.61 -32.28 28.20
N ASP A 44 19.63 -33.35 27.40
CA ASP A 44 20.84 -33.91 26.80
C ASP A 44 21.43 -33.04 25.67
N GLN A 45 20.62 -32.17 25.07
CA GLN A 45 21.01 -31.28 23.98
C GLN A 45 21.20 -29.82 24.42
N PHE A 46 20.73 -29.46 25.62
CA PHE A 46 20.62 -28.09 26.09
C PHE A 46 21.95 -27.32 26.00
N GLU A 47 23.02 -27.84 26.60
CA GLU A 47 24.33 -27.15 26.60
C GLU A 47 24.91 -26.97 25.19
N ALA A 48 24.73 -27.97 24.31
CA ALA A 48 25.18 -27.88 22.93
C ALA A 48 24.39 -26.84 22.13
N GLN A 49 23.07 -26.77 22.32
CA GLN A 49 22.21 -25.78 21.67
C GLN A 49 22.49 -24.36 22.20
N VAL A 50 22.69 -24.19 23.52
CA VAL A 50 23.08 -22.92 24.14
C VAL A 50 24.41 -22.44 23.55
N ALA A 51 25.43 -23.31 23.45
CA ALA A 51 26.73 -22.96 22.87
C ALA A 51 26.61 -22.54 21.39
N SER A 52 25.77 -23.24 20.61
CA SER A 52 25.52 -22.90 19.20
C SER A 52 24.87 -21.51 19.06
N ILE A 53 23.86 -21.23 19.87
CA ILE A 53 23.15 -19.93 19.87
C ILE A 53 24.08 -18.82 20.41
N ALA A 54 24.90 -19.09 21.41
CA ALA A 54 25.90 -18.14 21.90
C ALA A 54 26.91 -17.76 20.80
N SER A 55 27.42 -18.75 20.04
CA SER A 55 28.29 -18.50 18.88
C SER A 55 27.57 -17.68 17.79
N LEU A 56 26.27 -17.89 17.57
CA LEU A 56 25.49 -17.06 16.65
C LEU A 56 25.46 -15.59 17.11
N ILE A 57 25.19 -15.34 18.39
CA ILE A 57 25.14 -14.00 18.99
C ILE A 57 26.51 -13.33 18.91
N GLU A 58 27.58 -14.03 19.29
CA GLU A 58 28.96 -13.55 19.25
C GLU A 58 29.38 -13.13 17.84
N ARG A 59 28.98 -13.91 16.83
CA ARG A 59 29.36 -13.69 15.43
C ARG A 59 28.38 -12.80 14.66
N SER A 60 27.31 -12.34 15.30
CA SER A 60 26.32 -11.47 14.69
C SER A 60 26.98 -10.17 14.23
N PRO A 61 26.78 -9.75 12.96
CA PRO A 61 27.45 -8.56 12.42
C PRO A 61 26.83 -7.24 12.92
N ILE A 62 25.65 -7.30 13.54
CA ILE A 62 24.89 -6.20 14.14
C ILE A 62 24.18 -6.69 15.42
N PRO A 63 23.71 -5.79 16.31
CA PRO A 63 22.97 -6.19 17.50
C PRO A 63 21.76 -7.08 17.19
N CYS A 64 21.44 -7.99 18.10
CA CYS A 64 20.36 -8.96 17.90
C CYS A 64 19.31 -8.96 19.01
N ILE A 65 18.08 -9.27 18.59
CA ILE A 65 16.99 -9.71 19.45
C ILE A 65 16.99 -11.24 19.39
N LEU A 66 17.04 -11.90 20.53
CA LEU A 66 16.86 -13.34 20.60
C LEU A 66 15.42 -13.68 20.93
N THR A 67 14.79 -14.49 20.08
CA THR A 67 13.40 -14.92 20.23
C THR A 67 13.30 -16.42 20.02
N CYS A 68 12.75 -17.12 21.00
CA CYS A 68 12.28 -18.49 20.85
C CYS A 68 10.76 -18.41 21.04
N ARG A 69 9.95 -18.42 19.99
CA ARG A 69 8.50 -18.18 20.08
C ARG A 69 7.74 -19.51 20.25
N PRO A 70 6.83 -19.66 21.22
CA PRO A 70 6.03 -20.87 21.36
C PRO A 70 4.93 -20.97 20.28
N VAL A 71 4.46 -22.17 19.98
CA VAL A 71 3.40 -22.43 18.98
C VAL A 71 2.13 -21.60 19.23
N LEU A 72 1.71 -21.49 20.50
CA LEU A 72 0.52 -20.72 20.89
C LEU A 72 0.64 -19.22 20.59
N GLU A 73 1.85 -18.71 20.39
CA GLU A 73 2.16 -17.31 20.11
C GLU A 73 2.76 -17.15 18.70
N GLY A 74 2.45 -18.08 17.79
CA GLY A 74 2.80 -18.01 16.37
C GLY A 74 4.25 -18.40 16.04
N GLY A 75 4.93 -19.13 16.93
CA GLY A 75 6.24 -19.72 16.66
C GLY A 75 6.19 -21.22 16.40
N GLN A 76 7.36 -21.87 16.50
CA GLN A 76 7.52 -23.31 16.27
C GLN A 76 7.90 -24.11 17.53
N TYR A 77 8.22 -23.43 18.65
CA TYR A 77 8.65 -24.13 19.87
C TYR A 77 7.46 -24.73 20.62
N ASP A 78 7.51 -26.03 20.90
CA ASP A 78 6.46 -26.78 21.59
C ASP A 78 6.89 -27.35 22.96
N GLY A 79 8.13 -27.07 23.38
CA GLY A 79 8.67 -27.49 24.67
C GLY A 79 8.21 -26.64 25.87
N PRO A 80 8.72 -26.94 27.09
CA PRO A 80 8.33 -26.22 28.31
C PRO A 80 8.96 -24.83 28.38
N ASP A 81 8.23 -23.85 28.94
CA ASP A 81 8.73 -22.47 29.11
C ASP A 81 9.96 -22.40 30.02
N ASP A 82 10.04 -23.25 31.04
CA ASP A 82 11.19 -23.27 31.96
C ASP A 82 12.52 -23.50 31.23
N ALA A 83 12.54 -24.37 30.22
CA ALA A 83 13.75 -24.63 29.43
C ALA A 83 14.12 -23.40 28.57
N ARG A 84 13.13 -22.75 27.98
CA ARG A 84 13.30 -21.55 27.14
C ARG A 84 13.77 -20.34 27.94
N ILE A 85 13.25 -20.17 29.16
CA ILE A 85 13.70 -19.10 30.07
C ILE A 85 15.10 -19.41 30.59
N SER A 86 15.41 -20.68 30.87
CA SER A 86 16.76 -21.09 31.24
C SER A 86 17.75 -20.78 30.11
N LEU A 87 17.40 -21.03 28.84
CA LEU A 87 18.20 -20.63 27.68
C LEU A 87 18.52 -19.13 27.72
N PHE A 88 17.51 -18.27 27.92
CA PHE A 88 17.72 -16.82 28.00
C PHE A 88 18.59 -16.40 29.19
N GLU A 89 18.39 -16.98 30.37
CA GLU A 89 19.25 -16.70 31.54
C GLU A 89 20.70 -17.07 31.24
N HIS A 90 20.96 -18.26 30.66
CA HIS A 90 22.32 -18.70 30.35
C HIS A 90 23.00 -17.74 29.36
N LEU A 91 22.31 -17.39 28.27
CA LEU A 91 22.85 -16.50 27.24
C LEU A 91 23.08 -15.06 27.73
N SER A 92 22.22 -14.55 28.62
CA SER A 92 22.35 -13.19 29.17
C SER A 92 23.34 -13.07 30.33
N THR A 93 23.74 -14.17 30.99
CA THR A 93 24.55 -14.11 32.21
C THR A 93 25.90 -14.81 32.12
N ARG A 94 26.11 -15.73 31.17
CA ARG A 94 27.35 -16.53 31.06
C ARG A 94 28.19 -16.23 29.82
N PHE A 95 27.63 -15.51 28.85
CA PHE A 95 28.28 -15.23 27.57
C PHE A 95 28.45 -13.72 27.37
N ASN A 96 29.46 -13.35 26.58
CA ASN A 96 29.71 -11.98 26.16
C ASN A 96 30.22 -12.00 24.71
N PRO A 97 29.60 -11.28 23.76
CA PRO A 97 28.45 -10.38 23.94
C PRO A 97 27.15 -11.13 24.28
N THR A 98 26.26 -10.46 25.01
CA THR A 98 24.88 -10.91 25.24
C THR A 98 23.98 -10.47 24.09
N PRO A 99 22.79 -11.08 23.89
CA PRO A 99 21.81 -10.47 23.00
C PRO A 99 21.44 -9.07 23.52
N GLN A 100 21.11 -8.14 22.61
CA GLN A 100 20.72 -6.79 23.02
C GLN A 100 19.33 -6.83 23.69
N TYR A 101 18.44 -7.67 23.15
CA TYR A 101 17.13 -7.91 23.71
C TYR A 101 16.78 -9.40 23.69
N ILE A 102 15.97 -9.83 24.65
CA ILE A 102 15.16 -11.04 24.53
C ILE A 102 13.68 -10.66 24.39
N ASP A 103 12.90 -11.42 23.65
CA ASP A 103 11.46 -11.24 23.52
C ASP A 103 10.70 -12.34 24.28
N ILE A 104 9.89 -11.94 25.26
CA ILE A 104 9.01 -12.83 26.03
C ILE A 104 7.57 -12.34 25.92
N GLU A 105 6.64 -13.28 25.77
CA GLU A 105 5.23 -12.98 25.68
C GLU A 105 4.65 -12.66 27.06
N LEU A 106 3.77 -11.66 27.15
CA LEU A 106 3.06 -11.28 28.37
C LEU A 106 2.35 -12.48 29.01
N ALA A 107 1.75 -13.35 28.18
CA ALA A 107 1.08 -14.56 28.64
C ALA A 107 2.04 -15.55 29.31
N THR A 108 3.27 -15.65 28.82
CA THR A 108 4.34 -16.47 29.43
C THR A 108 4.85 -15.81 30.71
N TYR A 109 5.19 -14.52 30.64
CA TYR A 109 5.74 -13.76 31.77
C TYR A 109 4.79 -13.72 32.98
N ALA A 110 3.48 -13.58 32.74
CA ALA A 110 2.47 -13.53 33.80
C ALA A 110 2.01 -14.90 34.30
N ARG A 111 2.53 -16.01 33.73
CA ARG A 111 2.04 -17.37 34.02
C ARG A 111 2.27 -17.80 35.47
N SER A 112 3.40 -17.44 36.06
CA SER A 112 3.70 -17.69 37.47
C SER A 112 4.77 -16.74 38.00
N ALA A 113 4.80 -16.56 39.33
CA ALA A 113 5.84 -15.78 40.00
C ALA A 113 7.25 -16.35 39.77
N ASN A 114 7.38 -17.68 39.65
CA ASN A 114 8.66 -18.34 39.39
C ASN A 114 9.21 -18.01 38.00
N ILE A 115 8.36 -18.10 36.97
CA ILE A 115 8.69 -17.74 35.59
C ILE A 115 9.12 -16.27 35.50
N LYS A 116 8.31 -15.37 36.08
CA LYS A 116 8.61 -13.94 36.17
C LYS A 116 9.97 -13.68 36.83
N GLN A 117 10.24 -14.33 37.96
CA GLN A 117 11.52 -14.19 38.65
C GLN A 117 12.70 -14.65 37.79
N LYS A 118 12.60 -15.80 37.12
CA LYS A 118 13.67 -16.30 36.23
C LYS A 118 13.92 -15.38 35.05
N VAL A 119 12.88 -14.85 34.40
CA VAL A 119 13.03 -13.86 33.33
C VAL A 119 13.76 -12.62 33.85
N ASN A 120 13.40 -12.13 35.04
CA ASN A 120 14.05 -10.97 35.64
C ASN A 120 15.55 -11.20 35.92
N LEU A 121 16.00 -12.44 36.18
CA LEU A 121 17.43 -12.76 36.32
C LEU A 121 18.21 -12.65 34.99
N ALA A 122 17.51 -12.67 33.85
CA ALA A 122 18.10 -12.68 32.51
C ALA A 122 18.15 -11.30 31.85
N VAL A 123 17.62 -10.25 32.50
CA VAL A 123 17.47 -8.91 31.88
C VAL A 123 17.90 -7.77 32.80
N ASP A 124 18.27 -6.65 32.21
CA ASP A 124 18.56 -5.41 32.92
C ASP A 124 17.28 -4.77 33.46
N HIS A 125 17.26 -4.45 34.76
CA HIS A 125 16.17 -3.74 35.42
C HIS A 125 16.63 -3.12 36.76
N PRO A 126 15.91 -2.15 37.34
CA PRO A 126 16.38 -1.40 38.52
C PRO A 126 16.66 -2.22 39.79
N ALA A 127 16.11 -3.42 39.90
CA ALA A 127 16.29 -4.32 41.05
C ALA A 127 17.22 -5.50 40.72
N GLN A 128 17.89 -5.47 39.57
CA GLN A 128 18.83 -6.49 39.14
C GLN A 128 20.09 -6.44 40.01
N VAL A 129 20.56 -7.60 40.44
CA VAL A 129 21.76 -7.75 41.29
C VAL A 129 23.00 -8.19 40.51
N ARG A 130 22.81 -8.85 39.36
CA ARG A 130 23.89 -9.24 38.45
C ARG A 130 24.15 -8.13 37.43
N GLN A 131 25.37 -8.01 36.92
CA GLN A 131 25.62 -7.11 35.80
C GLN A 131 25.06 -7.75 34.51
N VAL A 132 23.84 -7.37 34.13
CA VAL A 132 23.15 -7.82 32.92
C VAL A 132 22.79 -6.60 32.10
N THR A 133 23.02 -6.65 30.79
CA THR A 133 22.75 -5.54 29.85
C THR A 133 21.64 -5.85 28.85
N THR A 134 21.17 -7.10 28.80
CA THR A 134 20.09 -7.54 27.92
C THR A 134 18.76 -6.89 28.32
N GLY A 135 18.10 -6.19 27.40
CA GLY A 135 16.76 -5.64 27.64
C GLY A 135 15.64 -6.66 27.43
N LEU A 136 14.52 -6.51 28.13
CA LEU A 136 13.31 -7.28 27.87
C LEU A 136 12.39 -6.55 26.88
N ILE A 137 12.07 -7.19 25.77
CA ILE A 137 10.88 -6.88 24.98
C ILE A 137 9.74 -7.73 25.55
N LEU A 138 8.75 -7.08 26.16
CA LEU A 138 7.54 -7.74 26.64
C LEU A 138 6.45 -7.62 25.58
N SER A 139 6.07 -8.75 24.98
CA SER A 139 5.24 -8.76 23.77
C SER A 139 3.84 -9.35 23.98
N ALA A 140 2.87 -8.90 23.20
CA ALA A 140 1.53 -9.49 23.14
C ALA A 140 1.06 -9.55 21.68
N HIS A 141 0.58 -10.73 21.27
CA HIS A 141 0.12 -10.99 19.91
C HIS A 141 -1.37 -11.37 19.90
N ASP A 142 -2.09 -10.95 18.86
CA ASP A 142 -3.42 -11.47 18.53
C ASP A 142 -3.55 -11.69 17.02
N PHE A 143 -3.61 -12.95 16.62
CA PHE A 143 -3.61 -13.35 15.22
C PHE A 143 -4.98 -13.24 14.54
N HIS A 144 -6.02 -12.84 15.27
CA HIS A 144 -7.39 -12.78 14.78
C HIS A 144 -7.91 -11.35 14.61
N THR A 145 -7.70 -10.49 15.60
CA THR A 145 -8.25 -9.12 15.63
C THR A 145 -7.57 -8.25 16.69
N ARG A 146 -7.88 -6.95 16.71
CA ARG A 146 -7.60 -6.07 17.86
C ARG A 146 -8.21 -6.66 19.16
N PRO A 147 -7.42 -6.95 20.21
CA PRO A 147 -7.91 -7.51 21.47
C PRO A 147 -8.88 -6.56 22.19
N PRO A 148 -9.99 -7.02 22.78
CA PRO A 148 -10.88 -6.16 23.56
C PRO A 148 -10.19 -5.43 24.71
N ASP A 149 -9.21 -6.08 25.35
CA ASP A 149 -8.48 -5.58 26.50
C ASP A 149 -7.09 -5.00 26.16
N LEU A 150 -6.87 -4.57 24.92
CA LEU A 150 -5.59 -4.06 24.41
C LEU A 150 -4.94 -3.01 25.32
N ILE A 151 -5.68 -1.93 25.65
CA ILE A 151 -5.16 -0.83 26.48
C ILE A 151 -4.70 -1.34 27.85
N ARG A 152 -5.51 -2.19 28.50
CA ARG A 152 -5.15 -2.80 29.79
C ARG A 152 -3.89 -3.66 29.68
N ARG A 153 -3.71 -4.41 28.59
CA ARG A 153 -2.47 -5.18 28.36
C ARG A 153 -1.26 -4.26 28.24
N ILE A 154 -1.41 -3.16 27.49
CA ILE A 154 -0.36 -2.15 27.33
C ILE A 154 0.02 -1.54 28.68
N GLU A 155 -0.97 -1.10 29.46
CA GLU A 155 -0.76 -0.55 30.82
C GLU A 155 -0.02 -1.55 31.73
N ASN A 156 -0.45 -2.83 31.72
CA ASN A 156 0.22 -3.87 32.50
C ASN A 156 1.69 -4.04 32.09
N MET A 157 1.97 -4.11 30.78
CA MET A 157 3.36 -4.25 30.29
C MET A 157 4.23 -3.03 30.63
N ILE A 158 3.64 -1.84 30.55
CA ILE A 158 4.29 -0.59 30.91
C ILE A 158 4.66 -0.57 32.39
N ALA A 159 3.76 -1.03 33.27
CA ALA A 159 3.97 -1.05 34.71
C ALA A 159 5.09 -2.00 35.17
N GLU A 160 5.49 -2.97 34.35
CA GLU A 160 6.48 -3.99 34.71
C GLU A 160 7.93 -3.46 34.67
N PRO A 161 8.65 -3.25 35.79
CA PRO A 161 9.96 -2.59 35.76
C PRO A 161 11.03 -3.31 34.92
N ALA A 162 10.88 -4.62 34.71
CA ALA A 162 11.78 -5.42 33.89
C ALA A 162 11.59 -5.20 32.39
N ALA A 163 10.40 -4.76 31.93
CA ALA A 163 10.15 -4.50 30.52
C ALA A 163 10.88 -3.24 30.06
N ALA A 164 11.88 -3.41 29.21
CA ALA A 164 12.62 -2.30 28.59
C ALA A 164 11.86 -1.73 27.38
N VAL A 165 11.12 -2.58 26.66
CA VAL A 165 10.31 -2.23 25.49
C VAL A 165 8.99 -2.98 25.55
N VAL A 166 7.90 -2.31 25.20
CA VAL A 166 6.57 -2.94 25.08
C VAL A 166 6.27 -3.23 23.61
N LYS A 167 5.79 -4.43 23.29
CA LYS A 167 5.45 -4.83 21.92
C LYS A 167 4.01 -5.32 21.84
N VAL A 168 3.21 -4.70 20.98
CA VAL A 168 1.86 -5.17 20.63
C VAL A 168 1.77 -5.43 19.14
N ALA A 169 1.19 -6.57 18.79
CA ALA A 169 0.88 -6.88 17.41
C ALA A 169 -0.49 -7.55 17.29
N TYR A 170 -1.34 -7.07 16.39
CA TYR A 170 -2.62 -7.73 16.13
C TYR A 170 -2.96 -7.78 14.64
N ARG A 171 -3.81 -8.72 14.23
CA ARG A 171 -4.30 -8.79 12.85
C ARG A 171 -5.29 -7.67 12.56
N ALA A 172 -4.95 -6.80 11.62
CA ALA A 172 -5.87 -5.80 11.10
C ALA A 172 -6.91 -6.47 10.19
N ARG A 173 -8.18 -6.15 10.44
CA ARG A 173 -9.35 -6.53 9.62
C ARG A 173 -9.77 -5.40 8.69
N SER A 174 -9.28 -4.19 8.93
CA SER A 174 -9.47 -3.03 8.06
C SER A 174 -8.28 -2.08 8.16
N LEU A 175 -8.14 -1.18 7.18
CA LEU A 175 -7.12 -0.13 7.22
C LEU A 175 -7.22 0.75 8.48
N ARG A 176 -8.44 0.98 8.97
CA ARG A 176 -8.71 1.81 10.17
C ARG A 176 -8.10 1.22 11.44
N ASP A 177 -7.89 -0.09 11.49
CA ASP A 177 -7.29 -0.74 12.66
C ASP A 177 -5.83 -0.28 12.86
N ASN A 178 -5.18 0.31 11.85
CA ASN A 178 -3.87 0.93 12.03
C ASN A 178 -3.98 2.24 12.81
N LEU A 179 -5.06 3.03 12.62
CA LEU A 179 -5.20 4.35 13.22
C LEU A 179 -5.13 4.29 14.75
N GLU A 180 -5.78 3.29 15.36
CA GLU A 180 -5.69 3.08 16.80
C GLU A 180 -4.26 2.78 17.27
N LEU A 181 -3.47 1.99 16.53
CA LEU A 181 -2.05 1.76 16.86
C LEU A 181 -1.24 3.06 16.75
N LEU A 182 -1.54 3.87 15.73
CA LEU A 182 -0.86 5.15 15.52
C LEU A 182 -1.20 6.15 16.62
N ASP A 183 -2.46 6.20 17.08
CA ASP A 183 -2.90 7.00 18.21
C ASP A 183 -2.22 6.55 19.51
N ILE A 184 -2.17 5.23 19.78
CA ILE A 184 -1.45 4.68 20.94
C ILE A 184 0.02 5.13 20.93
N LEU A 185 0.69 5.07 19.77
CA LEU A 185 2.06 5.54 19.63
C LEU A 185 2.18 7.07 19.79
N ALA A 186 1.21 7.85 19.27
CA ALA A 186 1.19 9.30 19.39
C ALA A 186 0.96 9.78 20.83
N GLU A 187 0.09 9.11 21.58
CA GLU A 187 -0.12 9.37 23.01
C GLU A 187 1.13 9.07 23.85
N VAL A 188 1.97 8.14 23.39
CA VAL A 188 3.27 7.87 24.00
C VAL A 188 4.31 8.97 23.70
N ARG A 189 4.07 9.76 22.66
CA ARG A 189 4.99 10.77 22.13
C ARG A 189 4.83 12.11 22.86
N GLY A 190 5.84 12.45 23.68
CA GLY A 190 5.85 13.71 24.45
C GLY A 190 6.57 13.65 25.80
N GLY A 191 7.41 12.63 26.04
CA GLY A 191 8.11 12.48 27.32
C GLY A 191 7.23 12.00 28.47
N LYS A 192 5.99 11.61 28.18
CA LYS A 192 5.08 10.91 29.07
C LYS A 192 4.37 9.83 28.26
N GLY A 193 5.05 8.71 28.02
CA GLY A 193 4.30 7.48 27.76
C GLY A 193 3.22 7.32 28.83
N VAL A 194 2.23 6.47 28.60
CA VAL A 194 1.72 5.75 29.78
C VAL A 194 2.97 5.08 30.37
N GLY A 195 3.47 5.55 31.52
CA GLY A 195 4.73 5.09 32.14
C GLY A 195 6.08 5.26 31.41
N GLY A 196 6.17 5.91 30.24
CA GLY A 196 7.45 6.40 29.65
C GLY A 196 8.36 5.40 28.91
N LYS A 197 7.86 4.25 28.45
CA LYS A 197 8.67 3.21 27.79
C LYS A 197 8.60 3.22 26.25
N PRO A 198 9.69 2.87 25.54
CA PRO A 198 9.66 2.63 24.10
C PRO A 198 8.66 1.54 23.71
N MET A 199 7.98 1.71 22.57
CA MET A 199 6.92 0.81 22.12
C MET A 199 7.08 0.38 20.66
N ILE A 200 6.81 -0.90 20.41
CA ILE A 200 6.61 -1.51 19.10
C ILE A 200 5.12 -1.77 18.94
N ALA A 201 4.48 -1.22 17.91
CA ALA A 201 3.04 -1.39 17.68
C ALA A 201 2.79 -1.71 16.20
N LEU A 202 2.25 -2.89 15.91
CA LEU A 202 2.20 -3.43 14.55
C LEU A 202 0.85 -4.07 14.22
N ALA A 203 0.29 -3.71 13.07
CA ALA A 203 -0.79 -4.44 12.45
C ALA A 203 -0.24 -5.56 11.55
N MET A 204 -0.82 -6.75 11.66
CA MET A 204 -0.56 -7.90 10.80
C MET A 204 -1.61 -8.01 9.71
N GLY A 205 -1.27 -8.73 8.64
CA GLY A 205 -2.16 -9.00 7.51
C GLY A 205 -2.12 -7.92 6.43
N PRO A 206 -2.93 -8.08 5.36
CA PRO A 206 -2.89 -7.22 4.18
C PRO A 206 -3.19 -5.75 4.48
N PHE A 207 -3.98 -5.47 5.51
CA PHE A 207 -4.30 -4.10 5.92
C PHE A 207 -3.21 -3.45 6.79
N GLY A 208 -2.21 -4.20 7.26
CA GLY A 208 -1.29 -3.75 8.32
C GLY A 208 -0.06 -2.96 7.86
N LEU A 209 0.18 -2.85 6.55
CA LEU A 209 1.41 -2.23 6.01
C LEU A 209 1.60 -0.79 6.50
N MET A 210 0.52 -0.02 6.64
CA MET A 210 0.57 1.37 7.11
C MET A 210 1.29 1.50 8.45
N SER A 211 0.96 0.66 9.44
CA SER A 211 1.62 0.67 10.76
C SER A 211 3.13 0.41 10.67
N ARG A 212 3.58 -0.36 9.68
CA ARG A 212 4.99 -0.74 9.50
C ARG A 212 5.79 0.37 8.85
N VAL A 213 5.24 1.00 7.81
CA VAL A 213 5.91 2.07 7.06
C VAL A 213 5.93 3.36 7.88
N LEU A 214 4.82 3.70 8.54
CA LEU A 214 4.70 4.95 9.30
C LEU A 214 5.29 4.89 10.71
N ALA A 215 5.93 3.79 11.10
CA ALA A 215 6.55 3.63 12.41
C ALA A 215 7.45 4.84 12.82
N PRO A 216 8.30 5.43 11.93
CA PRO A 216 9.08 6.63 12.24
C PRO A 216 8.26 7.90 12.47
N LYS A 217 7.14 8.06 11.75
CA LYS A 217 6.26 9.23 11.90
C LYS A 217 5.65 9.31 13.29
N PHE A 218 5.42 8.15 13.90
CA PHE A 218 4.80 7.99 15.22
C PHE A 218 5.80 7.61 16.32
N ASP A 219 7.10 7.71 16.05
CA ASP A 219 8.19 7.45 17.01
C ASP A 219 8.11 6.05 17.66
N ALA A 220 7.65 5.06 16.89
CA ALA A 220 7.74 3.67 17.31
C ALA A 220 9.22 3.31 17.54
N PHE A 221 9.49 2.45 18.53
CA PHE A 221 10.84 2.00 18.84
C PHE A 221 11.46 1.25 17.66
N LEU A 222 10.69 0.35 17.04
CA LEU A 222 11.16 -0.56 16.01
C LEU A 222 10.02 -0.97 15.06
N THR A 223 10.35 -1.30 13.81
CA THR A 223 9.51 -2.05 12.87
C THR A 223 10.25 -3.26 12.32
N PHE A 224 9.53 -4.24 11.79
CA PHE A 224 10.12 -5.44 11.18
C PHE A 224 9.93 -5.47 9.66
N ALA A 225 10.98 -5.88 8.96
CA ALA A 225 10.97 -6.19 7.54
C ALA A 225 11.57 -7.57 7.27
N SER A 226 11.08 -8.23 6.23
CA SER A 226 11.68 -9.47 5.74
C SER A 226 12.94 -9.18 4.94
N LEU A 227 13.92 -10.09 4.99
CA LEU A 227 15.12 -9.97 4.17
C LEU A 227 14.79 -10.08 2.68
N ARG A 228 13.91 -11.04 2.35
CA ARG A 228 13.45 -11.37 1.00
C ARG A 228 11.94 -11.69 1.06
N ARG A 229 11.26 -11.64 -0.08
CA ARG A 229 9.78 -11.77 -0.16
C ARG A 229 9.27 -13.11 0.42
N ASN A 230 10.06 -14.18 0.31
CA ASN A 230 9.74 -15.52 0.81
C ASN A 230 10.22 -15.80 2.26
N THR A 231 10.84 -14.84 2.93
CA THR A 231 11.36 -15.00 4.30
C THR A 231 10.58 -14.18 5.33
N ALA A 232 9.34 -13.79 5.00
CA ALA A 232 8.47 -13.07 5.94
C ALA A 232 8.07 -13.98 7.11
N THR A 233 8.25 -13.51 8.34
CA THR A 233 7.86 -14.22 9.57
C THR A 233 6.47 -13.84 10.06
N ALA A 234 5.87 -12.79 9.50
CA ALA A 234 4.50 -12.37 9.79
C ALA A 234 3.78 -11.86 8.53
N PRO A 235 2.46 -12.12 8.37
CA PRO A 235 1.68 -11.60 7.24
C PRO A 235 1.74 -10.07 7.14
N GLY A 236 1.97 -9.57 5.92
CA GLY A 236 2.04 -8.13 5.62
C GLY A 236 3.39 -7.46 5.94
N GLN A 237 4.44 -8.22 6.23
CA GLN A 237 5.80 -7.67 6.33
C GLN A 237 6.32 -7.26 4.94
N PRO A 238 6.76 -5.99 4.76
CA PRO A 238 7.47 -5.58 3.57
C PRO A 238 8.88 -6.18 3.54
N ILE A 239 9.53 -6.15 2.38
CA ILE A 239 10.96 -6.45 2.28
C ILE A 239 11.78 -5.23 2.72
N ILE A 240 12.98 -5.44 3.26
CA ILE A 240 13.85 -4.36 3.76
C ILE A 240 14.12 -3.28 2.70
N THR A 241 14.35 -3.69 1.45
CA THR A 241 14.60 -2.76 0.33
C THR A 241 13.35 -1.96 -0.03
N GLU A 242 12.14 -2.53 0.06
CA GLU A 242 10.89 -1.78 -0.15
C GLU A 242 10.75 -0.67 0.90
N LEU A 243 11.02 -0.96 2.19
CA LEU A 243 11.00 0.08 3.22
C LEU A 243 12.03 1.17 2.95
N LEU A 244 13.28 0.80 2.72
CA LEU A 244 14.37 1.77 2.62
C LEU A 244 14.35 2.56 1.32
N GLU A 245 14.07 1.92 0.19
CA GLU A 245 14.18 2.52 -1.15
C GLU A 245 12.83 3.03 -1.65
N THR A 246 11.76 2.23 -1.57
CA THR A 246 10.43 2.64 -2.07
C THR A 246 9.75 3.61 -1.12
N TYR A 247 9.68 3.28 0.17
CA TYR A 247 8.99 4.13 1.16
C TYR A 247 9.91 5.15 1.81
N ARG A 248 11.22 5.12 1.48
CA ARG A 248 12.23 6.05 2.00
C ARG A 248 12.18 6.11 3.52
N PHE A 249 12.10 4.94 4.16
CA PHE A 249 11.82 4.80 5.59
C PHE A 249 12.68 5.70 6.49
N ARG A 250 13.95 5.94 6.10
CA ARG A 250 14.89 6.78 6.84
C ARG A 250 14.59 8.28 6.75
N SER A 251 13.85 8.74 5.75
CA SER A 251 13.44 10.14 5.61
C SER A 251 12.11 10.44 6.30
N ILE A 252 11.34 9.41 6.70
CA ILE A 252 10.05 9.61 7.37
C ILE A 252 10.30 10.20 8.76
N SER A 253 9.65 11.32 9.01
CA SER A 253 9.62 12.02 10.27
C SER A 253 8.17 12.30 10.68
N SER A 254 7.97 12.96 11.81
CA SER A 254 6.62 13.29 12.25
C SER A 254 5.88 14.31 11.42
N THR A 255 6.63 15.16 10.69
CA THR A 255 6.05 16.18 9.81
C THR A 255 5.81 15.67 8.39
N THR A 256 6.24 14.44 8.09
CA THR A 256 6.08 13.85 6.78
C THR A 256 4.59 13.70 6.46
N LYS A 257 4.18 14.30 5.34
CA LYS A 257 2.80 14.24 4.86
C LYS A 257 2.48 12.85 4.33
N VAL A 258 1.28 12.34 4.59
CA VAL A 258 0.88 11.00 4.11
C VAL A 258 -0.03 11.12 2.91
N PHE A 259 0.28 10.37 1.86
CA PHE A 259 -0.54 10.17 0.67
C PHE A 259 -0.75 8.67 0.45
N GLY A 260 -1.64 8.32 -0.46
CA GLY A 260 -1.74 6.92 -0.87
C GLY A 260 -2.66 6.64 -2.04
N VAL A 261 -2.83 5.37 -2.36
CA VAL A 261 -3.78 4.88 -3.37
C VAL A 261 -4.82 3.99 -2.69
N ILE A 262 -6.09 4.39 -2.76
CA ILE A 262 -7.22 3.61 -2.26
C ILE A 262 -7.74 2.69 -3.37
N GLY A 263 -7.88 1.40 -3.09
CA GLY A 263 -8.34 0.39 -4.03
C GLY A 263 -8.45 -1.00 -3.41
N TYR A 264 -8.96 -1.97 -4.17
CA TYR A 264 -8.91 -3.38 -3.78
C TYR A 264 -9.01 -4.35 -4.96
N PRO A 265 -8.04 -5.27 -5.14
CA PRO A 265 -6.71 -5.25 -4.50
C PRO A 265 -5.90 -4.01 -4.93
N VAL A 266 -4.89 -3.61 -4.14
CA VAL A 266 -4.08 -2.40 -4.41
C VAL A 266 -2.60 -2.56 -4.06
N GLU A 267 -2.23 -3.70 -3.49
CA GLU A 267 -0.89 -4.03 -3.00
C GLU A 267 0.15 -4.06 -4.13
N HIS A 268 -0.28 -4.31 -5.37
CA HIS A 268 0.57 -4.36 -6.57
C HIS A 268 0.52 -3.07 -7.40
N SER A 269 -0.07 -2.00 -6.88
CA SER A 269 -0.08 -0.72 -7.59
C SER A 269 1.34 -0.19 -7.77
N LEU A 270 1.64 0.37 -8.94
CA LEU A 270 2.91 1.07 -9.20
C LEU A 270 2.90 2.52 -8.67
N SER A 271 1.75 3.03 -8.20
CA SER A 271 1.63 4.41 -7.70
C SER A 271 2.60 4.73 -6.55
N PRO A 272 2.78 3.87 -5.53
CA PRO A 272 3.79 4.10 -4.50
C PRO A 272 5.21 4.25 -5.04
N LEU A 273 5.60 3.51 -6.09
CA LEU A 273 6.93 3.61 -6.69
C LEU A 273 7.15 4.98 -7.32
N ILE A 274 6.24 5.42 -8.20
CA ILE A 274 6.41 6.69 -8.91
C ILE A 274 6.27 7.90 -7.97
N HIS A 275 5.29 7.91 -7.05
CA HIS A 275 5.07 9.08 -6.21
C HIS A 275 6.15 9.27 -5.16
N ASN A 276 6.63 8.19 -4.51
CA ASN A 276 7.75 8.32 -3.57
C ASN A 276 9.04 8.75 -4.27
N ALA A 277 9.34 8.20 -5.46
CA ALA A 277 10.48 8.66 -6.26
C ALA A 277 10.32 10.12 -6.70
N GLY A 278 9.10 10.54 -7.04
CA GLY A 278 8.79 11.92 -7.37
C GLY A 278 8.99 12.87 -6.19
N PHE A 279 8.51 12.50 -5.00
CA PHE A 279 8.71 13.28 -3.79
C PHE A 279 10.20 13.41 -3.45
N ASP A 280 10.99 12.38 -3.71
CA ASP A 280 12.45 12.41 -3.52
C ASP A 280 13.14 13.38 -4.47
N ALA A 281 12.79 13.28 -5.77
CA ALA A 281 13.38 14.12 -6.81
C ALA A 281 13.21 15.63 -6.58
N ILE A 282 12.19 16.03 -5.83
CA ILE A 282 11.92 17.44 -5.48
C ILE A 282 12.11 17.75 -3.98
N THR A 283 12.65 16.81 -3.19
CA THR A 283 12.83 16.96 -1.73
C THR A 283 11.53 17.35 -1.00
N PHE A 284 10.40 16.75 -1.39
CA PHE A 284 9.11 16.94 -0.75
C PHE A 284 8.93 15.94 0.40
N ASP A 285 8.76 16.46 1.63
CA ASP A 285 8.59 15.68 2.86
C ASP A 285 7.21 14.99 2.89
N ALA A 286 7.11 13.86 2.18
CA ALA A 286 5.90 13.07 2.08
C ALA A 286 6.19 11.57 1.86
N VAL A 287 5.21 10.73 2.15
CA VAL A 287 5.25 9.28 1.85
C VAL A 287 3.94 8.85 1.21
N TYR A 288 4.02 7.97 0.22
CA TYR A 288 2.87 7.44 -0.52
C TYR A 288 2.69 5.94 -0.24
N LEU A 289 1.49 5.51 0.16
CA LEU A 289 1.19 4.13 0.59
C LEU A 289 0.10 3.47 -0.27
N PRO A 290 0.12 2.14 -0.45
CA PRO A 290 -1.08 1.41 -0.84
C PRO A 290 -2.06 1.33 0.34
N LEU A 291 -3.33 1.64 0.09
CA LEU A 291 -4.39 1.74 1.10
C LEU A 291 -5.55 0.79 0.74
N PRO A 292 -5.45 -0.51 1.09
CA PRO A 292 -6.48 -1.49 0.75
C PRO A 292 -7.79 -1.19 1.49
N VAL A 293 -8.87 -1.01 0.73
CA VAL A 293 -10.24 -0.79 1.25
C VAL A 293 -11.17 -1.77 0.55
N PRO A 294 -11.85 -2.70 1.23
CA PRO A 294 -12.67 -3.70 0.55
C PRO A 294 -13.75 -3.09 -0.36
N PRO A 295 -14.21 -3.80 -1.40
CA PRO A 295 -14.98 -3.24 -2.52
C PRO A 295 -16.25 -2.47 -2.17
N GLU A 296 -16.93 -2.83 -1.08
CA GLU A 296 -18.23 -2.31 -0.71
C GLU A 296 -18.16 -0.83 -0.31
N TYR A 297 -19.21 -0.06 -0.67
CA TYR A 297 -19.31 1.37 -0.38
C TYR A 297 -19.10 1.71 1.10
N GLU A 298 -19.68 0.91 2.00
CA GLU A 298 -19.61 1.12 3.45
C GLU A 298 -18.17 1.10 3.98
N HIS A 299 -17.28 0.31 3.37
CA HIS A 299 -15.88 0.29 3.75
C HIS A 299 -15.16 1.61 3.38
N LEU A 300 -15.46 2.17 2.21
CA LEU A 300 -14.93 3.49 1.83
C LEU A 300 -15.53 4.59 2.71
N LYS A 301 -16.87 4.58 2.88
CA LYS A 301 -17.61 5.56 3.70
C LYS A 301 -17.11 5.60 5.13
N ALA A 302 -16.73 4.45 5.69
CA ALA A 302 -16.19 4.38 7.03
C ALA A 302 -14.69 4.73 7.12
N THR A 303 -13.90 4.40 6.09
CA THR A 303 -12.43 4.54 6.11
C THR A 303 -11.94 5.92 5.71
N LEU A 304 -12.45 6.47 4.60
CA LEU A 304 -11.91 7.71 4.04
C LEU A 304 -12.07 8.91 5.00
N PRO A 305 -13.24 9.16 5.62
CA PRO A 305 -13.37 10.23 6.62
C PRO A 305 -12.43 10.03 7.81
N ALA A 306 -12.27 8.79 8.29
CA ALA A 306 -11.34 8.49 9.38
C ALA A 306 -9.88 8.84 9.04
N LEU A 307 -9.44 8.60 7.80
CA LEU A 307 -8.11 9.02 7.34
C LEU A 307 -8.00 10.55 7.23
N ILE A 308 -9.05 11.21 6.70
CA ILE A 308 -9.09 12.67 6.52
C ILE A 308 -9.03 13.39 7.87
N ASP A 309 -9.82 12.95 8.85
CA ASP A 309 -9.95 13.66 10.11
C ASP A 309 -8.85 13.30 11.14
N HIS A 310 -8.01 12.30 10.85
CA HIS A 310 -6.90 11.92 11.73
C HIS A 310 -5.73 12.91 11.65
N VAL A 311 -5.67 13.82 12.62
CA VAL A 311 -4.69 14.92 12.68
C VAL A 311 -3.24 14.42 12.61
N HIS A 312 -2.88 13.43 13.44
CA HIS A 312 -1.49 12.94 13.49
C HIS A 312 -1.07 12.12 12.26
N LEU A 313 -2.02 11.59 11.49
CA LEU A 313 -1.72 10.91 10.23
C LEU A 313 -1.28 11.91 9.17
N ASP A 314 -1.73 13.16 9.27
CA ASP A 314 -1.37 14.23 8.34
C ASP A 314 -1.61 13.82 6.88
N PHE A 315 -2.80 13.27 6.63
CA PHE A 315 -3.18 12.72 5.33
C PHE A 315 -3.53 13.85 4.36
N HIS A 316 -2.81 13.99 3.25
CA HIS A 316 -2.95 15.15 2.35
C HIS A 316 -3.66 14.84 1.04
N GLY A 317 -3.89 13.56 0.73
CA GLY A 317 -4.63 13.18 -0.45
C GLY A 317 -4.39 11.75 -0.86
N CYS A 318 -5.13 11.31 -1.86
CA CYS A 318 -4.94 9.99 -2.44
C CYS A 318 -5.39 9.90 -3.89
N SER A 319 -4.75 8.99 -4.62
CA SER A 319 -5.37 8.40 -5.81
C SER A 319 -6.44 7.41 -5.37
N VAL A 320 -7.46 7.22 -6.19
CA VAL A 320 -8.52 6.23 -5.99
C VAL A 320 -8.66 5.40 -7.25
N THR A 321 -8.53 4.08 -7.10
CA THR A 321 -8.64 3.12 -8.19
C THR A 321 -9.84 2.19 -7.99
N MET A 322 -9.97 1.19 -8.85
CA MET A 322 -11.03 0.19 -8.77
C MET A 322 -11.10 -0.43 -7.36
N PRO A 323 -12.31 -0.61 -6.80
CA PRO A 323 -13.63 -0.26 -7.35
C PRO A 323 -14.18 1.09 -6.86
N HIS A 324 -13.38 1.94 -6.22
CA HIS A 324 -13.87 3.07 -5.43
C HIS A 324 -14.08 4.39 -6.17
N LYS A 325 -13.82 4.48 -7.47
CA LYS A 325 -13.92 5.76 -8.21
C LYS A 325 -15.32 6.37 -8.20
N GLU A 326 -16.35 5.55 -8.34
CA GLU A 326 -17.75 5.98 -8.26
C GLU A 326 -18.18 6.18 -6.79
N HIS A 327 -17.70 5.32 -5.88
CA HIS A 327 -17.93 5.44 -4.44
C HIS A 327 -17.38 6.75 -3.87
N LEU A 328 -16.22 7.22 -4.33
CA LEU A 328 -15.63 8.48 -3.89
C LEU A 328 -16.54 9.66 -4.24
N LEU A 329 -17.05 9.71 -5.48
CA LEU A 329 -17.94 10.79 -5.91
C LEU A 329 -19.28 10.74 -5.14
N ARG A 330 -19.82 9.52 -4.94
CA ARG A 330 -21.03 9.31 -4.14
C ARG A 330 -20.85 9.87 -2.73
N LEU A 331 -19.77 9.48 -2.04
CA LEU A 331 -19.50 9.93 -0.67
C LEU A 331 -19.36 11.45 -0.58
N ALA A 332 -18.62 12.07 -1.49
CA ALA A 332 -18.48 13.53 -1.50
C ALA A 332 -19.80 14.25 -1.76
N THR A 333 -20.69 13.66 -2.56
CA THR A 333 -22.03 14.20 -2.80
C THR A 333 -22.90 14.08 -1.56
N GLU A 334 -22.95 12.90 -0.93
CA GLU A 334 -23.67 12.67 0.33
C GLU A 334 -23.21 13.67 1.42
N LEU A 335 -21.90 13.82 1.63
CA LEU A 335 -21.36 14.72 2.66
C LEU A 335 -21.59 16.21 2.35
N PHE A 336 -21.52 16.60 1.07
CA PHE A 336 -21.86 17.97 0.67
C PHE A 336 -23.34 18.27 0.93
N ASP A 337 -24.24 17.34 0.60
CA ASP A 337 -25.69 17.49 0.81
C ASP A 337 -26.06 17.49 2.30
N GLU A 338 -25.30 16.78 3.15
CA GLU A 338 -25.40 16.81 4.62
C GLU A 338 -24.86 18.13 5.23
N GLY A 339 -24.28 19.02 4.42
CA GLY A 339 -23.83 20.36 4.84
C GLY A 339 -22.35 20.47 5.19
N ASP A 340 -21.52 19.45 4.90
CA ASP A 340 -20.07 19.54 5.03
C ASP A 340 -19.48 20.39 3.89
N GLY A 341 -19.39 21.70 4.13
CA GLY A 341 -18.88 22.69 3.17
C GLY A 341 -17.38 22.54 2.82
N ARG A 342 -16.67 21.56 3.38
CA ARG A 342 -15.27 21.27 3.02
C ARG A 342 -15.15 20.61 1.64
N TRP A 343 -16.18 19.89 1.18
CA TRP A 343 -16.12 19.10 -0.03
C TRP A 343 -16.37 19.94 -1.29
N SER A 344 -15.53 19.73 -2.30
CA SER A 344 -15.67 20.34 -3.63
C SER A 344 -15.36 19.34 -4.72
N ILE A 345 -16.18 19.33 -5.77
CA ILE A 345 -16.09 18.37 -6.87
C ILE A 345 -15.83 19.14 -8.15
N ASP A 346 -14.72 18.81 -8.82
CA ASP A 346 -14.35 19.36 -10.12
C ASP A 346 -15.44 19.08 -11.19
N PRO A 347 -15.75 20.04 -12.10
CA PRO A 347 -16.76 19.85 -13.13
C PRO A 347 -16.54 18.62 -14.02
N LEU A 348 -15.29 18.27 -14.36
CA LEU A 348 -15.00 17.09 -15.16
C LEU A 348 -15.25 15.81 -14.35
N ALA A 349 -14.87 15.77 -13.07
CA ALA A 349 -15.19 14.65 -12.18
C ALA A 349 -16.71 14.44 -12.02
N ARG A 350 -17.47 15.53 -11.87
CA ARG A 350 -18.94 15.50 -11.83
C ARG A 350 -19.52 14.96 -13.13
N ALA A 351 -19.03 15.45 -14.28
CA ALA A 351 -19.45 14.97 -15.59
C ALA A 351 -19.08 13.51 -15.84
N CYS A 352 -17.96 13.03 -15.31
CA CYS A 352 -17.60 11.61 -15.37
C CYS A 352 -18.58 10.72 -14.59
N GLY A 353 -19.17 11.23 -13.52
CA GLY A 353 -19.83 10.39 -12.52
C GLY A 353 -18.84 9.56 -11.70
N SER A 354 -17.56 9.94 -11.68
CA SER A 354 -16.51 9.30 -10.87
C SER A 354 -15.32 10.23 -10.63
N ALA A 355 -14.56 9.98 -9.58
CA ALA A 355 -13.32 10.69 -9.26
C ALA A 355 -12.20 9.69 -8.96
N ASN A 356 -10.96 10.01 -9.34
CA ASN A 356 -9.79 9.17 -9.06
C ASN A 356 -8.74 9.90 -8.20
N THR A 357 -9.00 11.15 -7.80
CA THR A 357 -8.03 12.00 -7.11
C THR A 357 -8.73 12.80 -6.04
N LEU A 358 -8.19 12.74 -4.82
CA LEU A 358 -8.64 13.53 -3.68
C LEU A 358 -7.45 14.33 -3.13
N THR A 359 -7.68 15.61 -2.89
CA THR A 359 -6.68 16.57 -2.38
C THR A 359 -7.22 17.24 -1.12
N ILE A 360 -6.42 17.28 -0.06
CA ILE A 360 -6.80 17.81 1.25
C ILE A 360 -5.93 19.02 1.57
N THR A 361 -6.57 20.16 1.82
CA THR A 361 -5.94 21.32 2.45
C THR A 361 -6.17 21.24 3.96
N ARG A 362 -5.13 21.49 4.74
CA ARG A 362 -5.16 21.47 6.21
C ARG A 362 -4.80 22.84 6.79
N ASP A 363 -5.34 23.16 7.96
CA ASP A 363 -4.92 24.30 8.76
C ASP A 363 -3.60 24.02 9.52
N PRO A 364 -2.98 25.01 10.17
CA PRO A 364 -1.76 24.80 10.97
C PRO A 364 -1.93 23.87 12.19
N ARG A 365 -3.16 23.55 12.58
CA ARG A 365 -3.46 22.57 13.65
C ARG A 365 -3.64 21.15 13.10
N GLY A 366 -3.54 20.98 11.77
CA GLY A 366 -3.69 19.71 11.07
C GLY A 366 -5.13 19.33 10.76
N ASN A 367 -6.12 20.20 10.99
CA ASN A 367 -7.52 19.90 10.63
C ASN A 367 -7.73 20.07 9.13
N ALA A 368 -8.46 19.15 8.51
CA ALA A 368 -8.88 19.29 7.11
C ALA A 368 -9.87 20.46 6.95
N THR A 369 -9.53 21.42 6.09
CA THR A 369 -10.34 22.62 5.81
C THR A 369 -10.99 22.60 4.43
N ARG A 370 -10.38 21.91 3.46
CA ARG A 370 -10.94 21.73 2.12
C ARG A 370 -10.56 20.37 1.56
N ILE A 371 -11.53 19.71 0.93
CA ILE A 371 -11.41 18.40 0.30
C ILE A 371 -11.86 18.56 -1.14
N ALA A 372 -10.92 18.48 -2.08
CA ALA A 372 -11.18 18.66 -3.51
C ALA A 372 -11.06 17.34 -4.25
N LEU A 373 -12.05 17.04 -5.09
CA LEU A 373 -12.09 15.84 -5.92
C LEU A 373 -11.90 16.21 -7.39
N SER A 374 -11.04 15.48 -8.07
CA SER A 374 -10.81 15.61 -9.52
C SER A 374 -10.75 14.22 -10.18
N ASN A 375 -10.76 14.21 -11.52
CA ASN A 375 -10.63 13.01 -12.32
C ASN A 375 -9.48 13.18 -13.32
N THR A 376 -8.27 12.79 -12.89
CA THR A 376 -7.06 12.90 -13.68
C THR A 376 -6.95 11.86 -14.80
N ASP A 377 -7.76 10.79 -14.76
CA ASP A 377 -7.86 9.89 -15.91
C ASP A 377 -8.54 10.60 -17.08
N ALA A 378 -9.63 11.34 -16.81
CA ALA A 378 -10.39 12.03 -17.86
C ALA A 378 -9.60 13.18 -18.48
N SER A 379 -8.89 13.97 -17.68
CA SER A 379 -8.02 15.02 -18.19
C SER A 379 -6.82 14.45 -18.97
N ALA A 380 -6.18 13.39 -18.47
CA ALA A 380 -5.08 12.72 -19.17
C ALA A 380 -5.53 12.12 -20.51
N LEU A 381 -6.67 11.42 -20.54
CA LEU A 381 -7.27 10.92 -21.78
C LEU A 381 -7.63 12.05 -22.74
N ALA A 382 -8.17 13.16 -22.25
CA ALA A 382 -8.48 14.31 -23.10
C ALA A 382 -7.21 14.93 -23.71
N SER A 383 -6.12 15.02 -22.95
CA SER A 383 -4.80 15.44 -23.45
C SER A 383 -4.29 14.50 -24.53
N ILE A 384 -4.31 13.18 -24.29
CA ILE A 384 -3.89 12.17 -25.28
C ILE A 384 -4.73 12.28 -26.56
N LEU A 385 -6.04 12.39 -26.44
CA LEU A 385 -6.93 12.53 -27.59
C LEU A 385 -6.65 13.79 -28.40
N ARG A 386 -6.40 14.95 -27.76
CA ARG A 386 -6.03 16.20 -28.47
C ARG A 386 -4.71 16.09 -29.22
N GLU A 387 -3.75 15.35 -28.69
CA GLU A 387 -2.43 15.16 -29.34
C GLU A 387 -2.50 14.26 -30.57
N HIS A 388 -3.40 13.26 -30.55
CA HIS A 388 -3.43 12.21 -31.56
C HIS A 388 -4.57 12.32 -32.56
N LEU A 389 -5.60 13.11 -32.27
CA LEU A 389 -6.68 13.43 -33.20
C LEU A 389 -6.40 14.77 -33.87
N SER A 390 -6.55 14.83 -35.20
CA SER A 390 -6.46 16.09 -35.94
C SER A 390 -7.58 17.05 -35.50
N PRO A 391 -7.30 18.34 -35.23
CA PRO A 391 -8.34 19.30 -34.89
C PRO A 391 -9.28 19.49 -36.10
N GLY A 392 -10.54 19.04 -35.96
CA GLY A 392 -11.62 19.47 -36.84
C GLY A 392 -11.99 20.93 -36.56
N THR A 393 -12.53 21.63 -37.55
CA THR A 393 -13.05 22.98 -37.36
C THR A 393 -14.25 22.95 -36.41
N PRO A 394 -14.33 23.82 -35.37
CA PRO A 394 -15.30 23.71 -34.27
C PRO A 394 -16.80 23.71 -34.63
N ASN A 395 -17.17 24.08 -35.86
CA ASN A 395 -18.56 24.31 -36.27
C ASN A 395 -19.08 23.38 -37.37
N ASP A 396 -18.32 22.35 -37.77
CA ASP A 396 -18.79 21.42 -38.80
C ASP A 396 -19.13 20.07 -38.16
N ALA A 397 -20.42 19.82 -37.94
CA ALA A 397 -20.92 18.62 -37.27
C ALA A 397 -20.50 17.32 -37.99
N ASP A 398 -20.23 17.41 -39.30
CA ASP A 398 -19.71 16.30 -40.13
C ASP A 398 -18.21 16.06 -39.96
N THR A 399 -17.49 16.89 -39.19
CA THR A 399 -16.04 16.77 -38.94
C THR A 399 -15.66 16.29 -37.54
N GLN A 400 -16.64 16.02 -36.66
CA GLN A 400 -16.37 15.55 -35.30
C GLN A 400 -15.85 14.10 -35.30
N PRO A 401 -14.68 13.83 -34.68
CA PRO A 401 -14.13 12.49 -34.62
C PRO A 401 -15.03 11.57 -33.80
N LEU A 402 -15.32 10.39 -34.34
CA LEU A 402 -15.99 9.34 -33.59
C LEU A 402 -14.97 8.57 -32.75
N ILE A 403 -15.25 8.41 -31.47
CA ILE A 403 -14.42 7.71 -30.50
C ILE A 403 -15.21 6.49 -29.99
N ALA A 404 -14.66 5.30 -30.20
CA ALA A 404 -15.22 4.06 -29.69
C ALA A 404 -14.61 3.71 -28.34
N ILE A 405 -15.44 3.41 -27.35
CA ILE A 405 -15.01 3.08 -25.98
C ILE A 405 -15.45 1.67 -25.67
N LEU A 406 -14.48 0.81 -25.35
CA LEU A 406 -14.72 -0.59 -25.00
C LEU A 406 -14.80 -0.71 -23.48
N GLY A 407 -15.94 -1.16 -22.96
CA GLY A 407 -16.21 -1.27 -21.53
C GLY A 407 -17.17 -0.20 -21.02
N ALA A 408 -17.68 -0.41 -19.80
CA ALA A 408 -18.66 0.48 -19.15
C ALA A 408 -18.42 0.65 -17.64
N GLY A 409 -17.15 0.65 -17.20
CA GLY A 409 -16.74 0.90 -15.81
C GLY A 409 -16.23 2.33 -15.57
N GLY A 410 -15.64 2.59 -14.40
CA GLY A 410 -15.12 3.93 -14.03
C GLY A 410 -14.09 4.51 -15.01
N THR A 411 -13.21 3.69 -15.60
CA THR A 411 -12.29 4.17 -16.65
C THR A 411 -13.03 4.52 -17.95
N ALA A 412 -14.09 3.77 -18.31
CA ALA A 412 -14.93 4.08 -19.46
C ALA A 412 -15.68 5.39 -19.26
N ARG A 413 -16.19 5.66 -18.04
CA ARG A 413 -16.77 6.96 -17.66
C ARG A 413 -15.79 8.11 -17.92
N ALA A 414 -14.55 7.98 -17.48
CA ALA A 414 -13.50 8.97 -17.73
C ALA A 414 -13.22 9.14 -19.24
N ALA A 415 -13.16 8.05 -20.00
CA ALA A 415 -12.97 8.07 -21.44
C ALA A 415 -14.12 8.75 -22.19
N VAL A 416 -15.39 8.52 -21.79
CA VAL A 416 -16.56 9.17 -22.37
C VAL A 416 -16.49 10.67 -22.11
N ALA A 417 -16.24 11.07 -20.85
CA ALA A 417 -16.12 12.48 -20.50
C ALA A 417 -14.96 13.18 -21.25
N ALA A 418 -13.82 12.51 -21.36
CA ALA A 418 -12.65 12.98 -22.11
C ALA A 418 -12.99 13.19 -23.59
N ALA A 419 -13.57 12.18 -24.24
CA ALA A 419 -14.00 12.21 -25.63
C ALA A 419 -14.98 13.36 -25.92
N LEU A 420 -15.99 13.53 -25.06
CA LEU A 420 -16.93 14.64 -25.17
C LEU A 420 -16.26 16.01 -24.94
N SER A 421 -15.30 16.10 -24.02
CA SER A 421 -14.58 17.36 -23.72
C SER A 421 -13.68 17.86 -24.87
N VAL A 422 -13.31 16.96 -25.79
CA VAL A 422 -12.53 17.29 -27.00
C VAL A 422 -13.42 17.43 -28.25
N GLY A 423 -14.74 17.43 -28.08
CA GLY A 423 -15.70 17.59 -29.18
C GLY A 423 -15.94 16.32 -30.01
N GLY A 424 -15.59 15.14 -29.48
CA GLY A 424 -15.81 13.86 -30.15
C GLY A 424 -17.23 13.33 -29.96
N ARG A 425 -17.70 12.56 -30.94
CA ARG A 425 -18.89 11.71 -30.82
C ARG A 425 -18.49 10.39 -30.18
N VAL A 426 -19.37 9.76 -29.40
CA VAL A 426 -19.01 8.57 -28.62
C VAL A 426 -19.92 7.40 -28.93
N VAL A 427 -19.31 6.23 -29.15
CA VAL A 427 -20.00 4.93 -29.10
C VAL A 427 -19.41 4.06 -28.01
N ILE A 428 -20.27 3.48 -27.17
CA ILE A 428 -19.88 2.55 -26.12
C ILE A 428 -20.17 1.12 -26.58
N ILE A 429 -19.18 0.26 -26.45
CA ILE A 429 -19.27 -1.17 -26.73
C ILE A 429 -18.95 -1.91 -25.45
N ASN A 430 -19.85 -2.77 -24.98
CA ASN A 430 -19.64 -3.53 -23.76
C ASN A 430 -20.29 -4.91 -23.88
N ARG A 431 -19.69 -5.90 -23.21
CA ARG A 431 -20.22 -7.27 -23.17
C ARG A 431 -21.66 -7.32 -22.64
N THR A 432 -21.95 -6.54 -21.60
CA THR A 432 -23.30 -6.41 -21.06
C THR A 432 -23.93 -5.15 -21.62
N HIS A 433 -24.85 -5.32 -22.58
CA HIS A 433 -25.52 -4.22 -23.29
C HIS A 433 -26.16 -3.22 -22.32
N ASP A 434 -26.88 -3.68 -21.30
CA ASP A 434 -27.57 -2.81 -20.34
C ASP A 434 -26.63 -1.87 -19.59
N LYS A 435 -25.39 -2.31 -19.32
CA LYS A 435 -24.38 -1.43 -18.70
C LYS A 435 -23.89 -0.34 -19.65
N ALA A 436 -23.73 -0.65 -20.95
CA ALA A 436 -23.40 0.38 -21.94
C ALA A 436 -24.55 1.37 -22.11
N LEU A 437 -25.80 0.89 -22.13
CA LEU A 437 -26.98 1.73 -22.24
C LEU A 437 -27.15 2.63 -21.03
N ALA A 438 -26.97 2.10 -19.81
CA ALA A 438 -26.98 2.89 -18.59
C ALA A 438 -25.92 4.01 -18.65
N LEU A 439 -24.69 3.67 -19.03
CA LEU A 439 -23.61 4.66 -19.18
C LEU A 439 -23.94 5.74 -20.23
N ALA A 440 -24.46 5.35 -21.40
CA ALA A 440 -24.88 6.30 -22.42
C ALA A 440 -25.99 7.24 -21.91
N ASN A 441 -26.99 6.69 -21.24
CA ASN A 441 -28.12 7.45 -20.68
C ASN A 441 -27.68 8.44 -19.60
N ASP A 442 -26.74 8.06 -18.72
CA ASP A 442 -26.20 8.96 -17.70
C ASP A 442 -25.62 10.23 -18.34
N PHE A 443 -24.80 10.09 -19.38
CA PHE A 443 -24.20 11.23 -20.08
C PHE A 443 -25.22 12.04 -20.89
N ASN A 444 -26.15 11.36 -21.59
CA ASN A 444 -27.16 12.05 -22.40
C ASN A 444 -28.15 12.84 -21.52
N THR A 445 -28.49 12.32 -20.32
CA THR A 445 -29.37 13.03 -19.37
C THR A 445 -28.69 14.28 -18.81
N GLN A 446 -27.40 14.20 -18.47
CA GLN A 446 -26.62 15.36 -18.03
C GLN A 446 -26.47 16.43 -19.14
N ALA A 447 -26.37 16.01 -20.41
CA ALA A 447 -26.23 16.91 -21.55
C ALA A 447 -27.47 17.76 -21.81
N ASN A 448 -28.68 17.26 -21.53
CA ASN A 448 -29.95 17.96 -21.72
C ASN A 448 -30.11 19.26 -20.90
N GLY A 449 -29.21 19.53 -19.94
CA GLY A 449 -29.17 20.79 -19.19
C GLY A 449 -28.12 21.82 -19.67
N THR A 450 -27.06 21.43 -20.38
CA THR A 450 -25.90 22.31 -20.66
C THR A 450 -25.11 22.04 -21.96
N ARG A 451 -25.27 20.88 -22.63
CA ARG A 451 -24.48 20.49 -23.81
C ARG A 451 -25.41 20.10 -24.97
N LYS A 452 -25.72 21.05 -25.86
CA LYS A 452 -26.66 20.87 -26.99
C LYS A 452 -26.27 19.82 -28.06
N HIS A 453 -25.10 19.18 -27.99
CA HIS A 453 -24.57 18.37 -29.11
C HIS A 453 -23.81 17.09 -28.72
N ALA A 454 -23.87 16.63 -27.48
CA ALA A 454 -23.18 15.41 -27.06
C ALA A 454 -24.12 14.19 -27.17
N GLU A 455 -24.05 13.44 -28.28
CA GLU A 455 -24.78 12.18 -28.42
C GLU A 455 -23.86 10.99 -28.12
N VAL A 456 -24.10 10.32 -27.00
CA VAL A 456 -23.47 9.05 -26.65
C VAL A 456 -24.38 7.90 -27.07
N ARG A 457 -23.90 7.02 -27.94
CA ARG A 457 -24.65 5.86 -28.44
C ARG A 457 -24.06 4.55 -27.95
N VAL A 458 -24.86 3.49 -27.99
CA VAL A 458 -24.38 2.12 -27.80
C VAL A 458 -24.18 1.48 -29.17
N ALA A 459 -23.12 0.71 -29.32
CA ALA A 459 -22.81 -0.04 -30.52
C ALA A 459 -22.33 -1.46 -30.17
N THR A 460 -22.28 -2.31 -31.18
CA THR A 460 -21.63 -3.61 -31.14
C THR A 460 -20.26 -3.54 -31.81
N GLU A 461 -19.44 -4.56 -31.63
CA GLU A 461 -18.19 -4.69 -32.38
C GLU A 461 -18.44 -4.69 -33.90
N HIS A 462 -19.53 -5.32 -34.36
CA HIS A 462 -19.87 -5.42 -35.78
C HIS A 462 -20.11 -4.03 -36.40
N ASP A 463 -20.70 -3.10 -35.64
CA ASP A 463 -21.00 -1.75 -36.09
C ASP A 463 -19.71 -0.94 -36.37
N LEU A 464 -18.59 -1.26 -35.72
CA LEU A 464 -17.32 -0.54 -35.91
C LEU A 464 -16.82 -0.57 -37.35
N MET A 465 -17.12 -1.64 -38.09
CA MET A 465 -16.74 -1.76 -39.51
C MET A 465 -17.37 -0.67 -40.37
N ASN A 466 -18.56 -0.20 -40.00
CA ASN A 466 -19.28 0.85 -40.73
C ASN A 466 -19.05 2.24 -40.13
N LEU A 467 -18.91 2.32 -38.81
CA LEU A 467 -18.80 3.57 -38.07
C LEU A 467 -17.45 4.29 -38.25
N LYS A 468 -16.39 3.56 -38.59
CA LYS A 468 -15.05 4.10 -38.89
C LYS A 468 -14.53 5.10 -37.84
N PRO A 469 -14.39 4.69 -36.57
CA PRO A 469 -13.94 5.59 -35.51
C PRO A 469 -12.51 6.09 -35.74
N ALA A 470 -12.25 7.33 -35.33
CA ALA A 470 -10.92 7.93 -35.33
C ALA A 470 -10.04 7.39 -34.18
N ALA A 471 -10.65 6.96 -33.08
CA ALA A 471 -9.96 6.30 -31.99
C ALA A 471 -10.81 5.18 -31.38
N VAL A 472 -10.13 4.15 -30.88
CA VAL A 472 -10.69 3.07 -30.06
C VAL A 472 -9.96 3.05 -28.73
N ILE A 473 -10.70 3.13 -27.62
CA ILE A 473 -10.14 3.14 -26.26
C ILE A 473 -10.60 1.89 -25.51
N ASN A 474 -9.68 0.98 -25.17
CA ASN A 474 -9.99 -0.15 -24.30
C ASN A 474 -10.00 0.27 -22.84
N CYS A 475 -11.18 0.25 -22.22
CA CYS A 475 -11.40 0.48 -20.79
C CYS A 475 -11.83 -0.80 -20.05
N THR A 476 -11.71 -1.97 -20.68
CA THR A 476 -11.98 -3.26 -20.05
C THR A 476 -10.73 -3.79 -19.32
N SER A 477 -10.89 -4.88 -18.56
CA SER A 477 -9.76 -5.62 -17.98
C SER A 477 -9.27 -6.78 -18.85
N LEU A 478 -9.76 -6.92 -20.09
CA LEU A 478 -9.26 -7.93 -21.03
C LEU A 478 -7.83 -7.60 -21.44
N GLY A 479 -6.96 -8.61 -21.46
CA GLY A 479 -5.54 -8.42 -21.71
C GLY A 479 -4.71 -8.08 -20.47
N MET A 480 -5.34 -7.87 -19.31
CA MET A 480 -4.63 -7.55 -18.07
C MET A 480 -3.99 -8.80 -17.46
N GLN A 481 -2.67 -8.76 -17.23
CA GLN A 481 -1.94 -9.83 -16.55
C GLN A 481 -2.49 -10.01 -15.13
N GLY A 482 -2.77 -11.25 -14.73
CA GLY A 482 -3.43 -11.56 -13.46
C GLY A 482 -4.93 -11.21 -13.43
N GLY A 483 -5.48 -10.66 -14.51
CA GLY A 483 -6.90 -10.47 -14.71
C GLY A 483 -7.61 -11.78 -15.12
N PRO A 484 -8.95 -11.74 -15.29
CA PRO A 484 -9.75 -12.94 -15.57
C PRO A 484 -9.55 -13.51 -16.99
N ALA A 485 -8.97 -12.72 -17.91
CA ALA A 485 -8.74 -13.12 -19.29
C ALA A 485 -7.49 -12.39 -19.87
N PRO A 486 -6.28 -12.77 -19.43
CA PRO A 486 -5.02 -12.07 -19.77
C PRO A 486 -4.63 -12.22 -21.25
N ASP A 487 -5.06 -13.29 -21.91
CA ASP A 487 -4.75 -13.56 -23.33
C ASP A 487 -5.87 -13.12 -24.29
N ALA A 488 -6.94 -12.52 -23.77
CA ALA A 488 -8.06 -12.07 -24.58
C ALA A 488 -7.87 -10.64 -25.11
N SER A 489 -8.39 -10.38 -26.31
CA SER A 489 -8.55 -9.05 -26.88
C SER A 489 -10.04 -8.67 -26.90
N PRO A 490 -10.41 -7.40 -26.62
CA PRO A 490 -11.79 -6.94 -26.72
C PRO A 490 -12.28 -6.78 -28.17
N LEU A 491 -11.37 -6.80 -29.16
CA LEU A 491 -11.68 -6.75 -30.59
C LEU A 491 -10.97 -7.87 -31.33
N ASN A 492 -11.64 -8.43 -32.34
CA ASN A 492 -11.06 -9.42 -33.23
C ASN A 492 -10.21 -8.78 -34.36
N ASP A 493 -9.33 -9.58 -34.96
CA ASP A 493 -8.41 -9.12 -36.00
C ASP A 493 -9.12 -8.55 -37.24
N THR A 494 -10.29 -9.08 -37.60
CA THR A 494 -11.07 -8.62 -38.75
C THR A 494 -11.60 -7.21 -38.50
N THR A 495 -12.10 -6.94 -37.29
CA THR A 495 -12.52 -5.59 -36.88
C THR A 495 -11.36 -4.62 -36.95
N LEU A 496 -10.19 -4.99 -36.39
CA LEU A 496 -8.99 -4.15 -36.39
C LEU A 496 -8.50 -3.83 -37.81
N ARG A 497 -8.45 -4.81 -38.72
CA ARG A 497 -8.06 -4.61 -40.12
C ARG A 497 -9.03 -3.71 -40.91
N ASN A 498 -10.27 -3.58 -40.46
CA ASN A 498 -11.29 -2.74 -41.09
C ASN A 498 -11.35 -1.31 -40.51
N LEU A 499 -10.62 -1.02 -39.42
CA LEU A 499 -10.52 0.34 -38.90
C LEU A 499 -9.79 1.25 -39.91
N PRO A 500 -10.08 2.56 -39.91
CA PRO A 500 -9.32 3.51 -40.73
C PRO A 500 -7.83 3.40 -40.44
N ALA A 501 -6.97 3.46 -41.48
CA ALA A 501 -5.52 3.41 -41.30
C ALA A 501 -4.97 4.56 -40.42
N SER A 502 -5.72 5.67 -40.32
CA SER A 502 -5.42 6.79 -39.42
C SER A 502 -5.93 6.62 -37.99
N ALA A 503 -6.67 5.54 -37.71
CA ALA A 503 -7.26 5.32 -36.40
C ALA A 503 -6.18 5.00 -35.35
N VAL A 504 -6.46 5.42 -34.12
CA VAL A 504 -5.59 5.20 -32.97
C VAL A 504 -6.23 4.21 -32.02
N VAL A 505 -5.49 3.19 -31.59
CA VAL A 505 -5.92 2.24 -30.57
C VAL A 505 -5.20 2.56 -29.26
N LEU A 506 -5.98 2.99 -28.26
CA LEU A 506 -5.50 3.32 -26.92
C LEU A 506 -5.89 2.19 -25.96
N GLU A 507 -4.92 1.75 -25.17
CA GLU A 507 -5.10 0.76 -24.12
C GLU A 507 -5.07 1.45 -22.75
N CYS A 508 -5.99 1.12 -21.85
CA CYS A 508 -5.93 1.57 -20.45
C CYS A 508 -5.25 0.55 -19.53
N VAL A 509 -5.19 -0.73 -19.95
CA VAL A 509 -4.41 -1.77 -19.26
C VAL A 509 -2.92 -1.50 -19.46
N TYR A 510 -2.19 -1.27 -18.37
CA TYR A 510 -0.74 -1.01 -18.45
C TYR A 510 0.13 -2.25 -18.16
N ARG A 511 -0.45 -3.34 -17.64
CA ARG A 511 0.26 -4.60 -17.37
C ARG A 511 -0.44 -5.78 -18.06
N PRO A 512 0.17 -6.40 -19.08
CA PRO A 512 1.50 -6.11 -19.64
C PRO A 512 1.49 -4.87 -20.55
N LEU A 513 2.68 -4.33 -20.88
CA LEU A 513 2.81 -3.21 -21.83
C LEU A 513 2.28 -3.55 -23.23
N ASN A 514 2.48 -4.79 -23.67
CA ASN A 514 2.04 -5.27 -24.99
C ASN A 514 0.85 -6.24 -24.81
N THR A 515 -0.35 -5.68 -24.67
CA THR A 515 -1.59 -6.48 -24.55
C THR A 515 -1.92 -7.19 -25.87
N PRO A 516 -2.78 -8.24 -25.86
CA PRO A 516 -3.27 -8.87 -27.08
C PRO A 516 -3.88 -7.87 -28.07
N LEU A 517 -4.63 -6.87 -27.57
CA LEU A 517 -5.20 -5.79 -28.38
C LEU A 517 -4.12 -5.00 -29.12
N LEU A 518 -3.10 -4.52 -28.39
CA LEU A 518 -2.05 -3.69 -28.98
C LEU A 518 -1.21 -4.46 -29.99
N LYS A 519 -0.92 -5.75 -29.73
CA LYS A 519 -0.22 -6.63 -30.69
C LYS A 519 -1.02 -6.79 -31.98
N ALA A 520 -2.31 -7.04 -31.87
CA ALA A 520 -3.20 -7.19 -33.03
C ALA A 520 -3.37 -5.87 -33.80
N ALA A 521 -3.53 -4.75 -33.09
CA ALA A 521 -3.63 -3.42 -33.69
C ALA A 521 -2.36 -3.02 -34.45
N LEU A 522 -1.18 -3.27 -33.86
CA LEU A 522 0.10 -3.03 -34.53
C LEU A 522 0.26 -3.92 -35.77
N SER A 523 -0.14 -5.19 -35.70
CA SER A 523 -0.12 -6.12 -36.83
C SER A 523 -1.07 -5.70 -37.97
N ALA A 524 -2.15 -4.98 -37.63
CA ALA A 524 -3.06 -4.37 -38.58
C ALA A 524 -2.56 -3.02 -39.14
N GLY A 525 -1.37 -2.55 -38.75
CA GLY A 525 -0.78 -1.28 -39.21
C GLY A 525 -1.37 -0.03 -38.54
N LEU A 526 -2.08 -0.19 -37.43
CA LEU A 526 -2.69 0.91 -36.69
C LEU A 526 -1.69 1.58 -35.75
N ARG A 527 -1.93 2.85 -35.44
CA ARG A 527 -1.17 3.56 -34.40
C ARG A 527 -1.66 3.11 -33.02
N ILE A 528 -0.73 2.79 -32.13
CA ILE A 528 -1.05 2.32 -30.77
C ILE A 528 -0.60 3.30 -29.70
N ILE A 529 -1.30 3.32 -28.57
CA ILE A 529 -0.93 4.01 -27.34
C ILE A 529 -1.07 3.01 -26.19
N ASP A 530 0.05 2.72 -25.51
CA ASP A 530 0.08 1.78 -24.39
C ASP A 530 -0.56 2.36 -23.11
N GLY A 531 -0.98 1.49 -22.20
CA GLY A 531 -1.59 1.91 -20.93
C GLY A 531 -0.65 2.62 -19.97
N ALA A 532 0.67 2.48 -20.14
CA ALA A 532 1.63 3.22 -19.32
C ALA A 532 1.52 4.73 -19.58
N ASN A 533 1.22 5.15 -20.83
CA ASN A 533 0.99 6.56 -21.14
C ASN A 533 -0.13 7.17 -20.30
N LEU A 534 -1.28 6.49 -20.18
CA LEU A 534 -2.37 6.96 -19.33
C LEU A 534 -1.95 6.96 -17.86
N PHE A 535 -1.37 5.87 -17.38
CA PHE A 535 -0.95 5.71 -15.99
C PHE A 535 0.03 6.81 -15.53
N ILE A 536 1.01 7.14 -16.38
CA ILE A 536 2.02 8.17 -16.08
C ILE A 536 1.39 9.56 -16.10
N ARG A 537 0.58 9.89 -17.12
CA ARG A 537 -0.03 11.23 -17.24
C ARG A 537 -1.02 11.54 -16.12
N GLN A 538 -1.89 10.59 -15.78
CA GLN A 538 -2.84 10.78 -14.67
C GLN A 538 -2.12 10.92 -13.33
N GLY A 539 -1.00 10.21 -13.14
CA GLY A 539 -0.19 10.26 -11.93
C GLY A 539 0.66 11.52 -11.84
N ALA A 540 1.16 12.02 -12.97
CA ALA A 540 1.82 13.31 -13.07
C ALA A 540 0.89 14.46 -12.66
N GLU A 541 -0.34 14.47 -13.16
CA GLU A 541 -1.31 15.49 -12.79
C GLU A 541 -1.70 15.43 -11.30
N GLN A 542 -1.87 14.22 -10.75
CA GLN A 542 -2.06 14.03 -9.30
C GLN A 542 -0.90 14.62 -8.48
N PHE A 543 0.33 14.30 -8.89
CA PHE A 543 1.54 14.80 -8.25
C PHE A 543 1.59 16.33 -8.25
N GLU A 544 1.28 16.96 -9.38
CA GLU A 544 1.23 18.42 -9.52
C GLU A 544 0.15 19.04 -8.62
N GLN A 545 -1.04 18.43 -8.56
CA GLN A 545 -2.12 18.89 -7.68
C GLN A 545 -1.73 18.85 -6.20
N TRP A 546 -0.97 17.86 -5.76
CA TRP A 546 -0.60 17.70 -4.35
C TRP A 546 0.63 18.51 -3.95
N THR A 547 1.63 18.58 -4.83
CA THR A 547 2.93 19.19 -4.51
C THR A 547 3.01 20.63 -4.94
N SER A 548 2.14 21.09 -5.86
CA SER A 548 2.28 22.36 -6.58
C SER A 548 3.60 22.52 -7.33
N HIS A 549 4.28 21.41 -7.64
CA HIS A 549 5.50 21.34 -8.44
C HIS A 549 5.27 20.51 -9.69
N PRO A 550 5.93 20.82 -10.82
CA PRO A 550 5.87 20.00 -12.03
C PRO A 550 6.25 18.55 -11.73
N ALA A 551 5.50 17.60 -12.29
CA ALA A 551 5.84 16.20 -12.12
C ALA A 551 7.14 15.85 -12.86
N PRO A 552 8.03 15.02 -12.27
CA PRO A 552 9.20 14.52 -12.96
C PRO A 552 8.81 13.39 -13.94
N SER A 553 8.02 13.70 -14.96
CA SER A 553 7.37 12.70 -15.83
C SER A 553 8.33 11.75 -16.54
N ARG A 554 9.56 12.19 -16.85
CA ARG A 554 10.61 11.31 -17.40
C ARG A 554 11.07 10.25 -16.39
N LEU A 555 11.14 10.60 -15.11
CA LEU A 555 11.46 9.66 -14.04
C LEU A 555 10.32 8.65 -13.88
N PHE A 556 9.07 9.12 -13.90
CA PHE A 556 7.90 8.24 -13.81
C PHE A 556 7.87 7.25 -14.97
N ASP A 557 8.07 7.71 -16.20
CA ASP A 557 8.11 6.85 -17.38
C ASP A 557 9.19 5.78 -17.31
N ARG A 558 10.42 6.16 -16.93
CA ARG A 558 11.51 5.21 -16.75
C ARG A 558 11.17 4.13 -15.72
N ILE A 559 10.76 4.53 -14.50
CA ILE A 559 10.43 3.59 -13.42
C ILE A 559 9.32 2.63 -13.85
N VAL A 560 8.24 3.15 -14.43
CA VAL A 560 7.09 2.34 -14.85
C VAL A 560 7.49 1.35 -15.93
N ARG A 561 8.26 1.78 -16.93
CA ARG A 561 8.65 0.89 -18.03
C ARG A 561 9.67 -0.16 -17.59
N GLU A 562 10.62 0.17 -16.73
CA GLU A 562 11.57 -0.79 -16.14
C GLU A 562 10.83 -1.85 -15.31
N GLU A 563 9.89 -1.42 -14.46
CA GLU A 563 9.09 -2.32 -13.60
C GLU A 563 8.11 -3.21 -14.38
N LEU A 564 7.64 -2.75 -15.54
CA LEU A 564 6.78 -3.53 -16.43
C LEU A 564 7.56 -4.48 -17.35
N GLN A 565 8.87 -4.28 -17.50
CA GLN A 565 9.77 -5.17 -18.24
C GLN A 565 10.37 -6.27 -17.37
N THR A 566 10.51 -6.01 -16.06
CA THR A 566 10.98 -7.01 -15.10
C THR A 566 9.95 -8.15 -15.00
N PRO A 567 10.35 -9.42 -15.21
CA PRO A 567 9.46 -10.55 -15.01
C PRO A 567 8.95 -10.51 -13.57
N THR A 568 7.62 -10.49 -13.38
CA THR A 568 7.05 -10.59 -12.04
C THR A 568 7.54 -11.90 -11.43
N PRO A 569 8.23 -11.90 -10.28
CA PRO A 569 8.57 -13.13 -9.59
C PRO A 569 7.27 -13.91 -9.39
N GLN A 570 7.24 -15.20 -9.78
CA GLN A 570 6.08 -16.05 -9.53
C GLN A 570 5.80 -16.01 -8.02
N ALA A 571 4.56 -15.61 -7.68
CA ALA A 571 4.08 -15.51 -6.30
C ALA A 571 4.02 -16.87 -5.62
#